data_AF-A0A8S9U7W0-F1
#
_entry.id   AF-A0A8S9U7W0-F1
#
_cell.length_a   1.000
_cell.length_b   1.000
_cell.length_c   1.000
_cell.angle_alpha   90.00
_cell.angle_beta   90.00
_cell.angle_gamma   90.00
#
_symmetry.space_group_name_H-M   'P 1'
#
loop_
_entity.id
_entity.type
_entity.pdbx_description
1 polymer ?
#
loop_
_entity_poly.entity_id
_entity_poly.type
_entity_poly.pdbx_seq_one_letter_code
_entity_poly.pdbx_strand_id
1 'polypeptide(L)'
;MCTLYNEPPTRSPRAFPLFSALAVGLIAVVAAAVSAVDPSELRRLVSTYTGLSFSNTTFDGVDCTLAEQYVTDVLPVKGFHILCIHKNHPEGELDITAFKDGNAPSIKIQSKYDLADLKTQLEKTLEIPEPKDDVARKYKQPYAFFTPEGARRETLEDIMNQIVFLFEGGQFIWPGIRIGHQTVVKEVAGKGDVVLETLSLTPLVFSVDEFLKDDEIDIIMALSLEHLKPSTVTLMDGHEDRAATDWRTSTTYFLSSSKHSKLDEIDQRVADLTKVPVDHQEDVQVLRYEETQKYDHHTDYFPVEHHKNSPHVLESIDYGYKNRMITVFWYMSDVAKGGHTIFPRAGGAPRPQSMKDCSTGLKVSPKKRKVIVFYSMLPNGQGDPMSLHGGCPVEDGIKYSGNKWVWNKARD
;
A
#
# COMPACT_ATOMS: atom_id res chain seq x y z
N MET A 1 -42.47 -68.52 -15.76
CA MET A 1 -42.23 -67.60 -16.89
C MET A 1 -41.46 -66.41 -16.31
N CYS A 2 -40.15 -66.32 -16.61
CA CYS A 2 -39.22 -65.18 -16.38
C CYS A 2 -39.08 -64.65 -14.92
N THR A 3 -37.90 -64.35 -14.36
CA THR A 3 -36.58 -63.99 -14.89
C THR A 3 -35.51 -64.21 -13.81
N LEU A 4 -34.27 -64.40 -14.25
CA LEU A 4 -33.06 -64.80 -13.53
C LEU A 4 -32.11 -63.61 -13.28
N TYR A 5 -31.31 -63.69 -12.19
CA TYR A 5 -29.93 -63.18 -11.95
C TYR A 5 -29.63 -61.68 -12.24
N ASN A 6 -28.91 -60.89 -11.43
CA ASN A 6 -27.65 -61.12 -10.71
C ASN A 6 -27.39 -59.99 -9.69
N GLU A 7 -26.81 -60.30 -8.53
CA GLU A 7 -26.31 -59.34 -7.53
C GLU A 7 -24.98 -58.67 -7.94
N PRO A 8 -24.67 -57.45 -7.47
CA PRO A 8 -23.39 -56.79 -7.72
C PRO A 8 -22.27 -57.33 -6.81
N PRO A 9 -21.00 -57.32 -7.25
CA PRO A 9 -19.91 -57.96 -6.52
C PRO A 9 -19.45 -57.13 -5.31
N THR A 10 -19.24 -57.83 -4.20
CA THR A 10 -18.54 -57.37 -3.01
C THR A 10 -17.04 -57.18 -3.32
N ARG A 11 -16.53 -55.96 -3.15
CA ARG A 11 -15.08 -55.68 -3.23
C ARG A 11 -14.40 -56.06 -1.93
N SER A 12 -13.40 -56.92 -2.01
CA SER A 12 -12.45 -57.19 -0.94
C SER A 12 -11.57 -55.96 -0.66
N PRO A 13 -11.15 -55.73 0.60
CA PRO A 13 -10.17 -54.69 0.89
C PRO A 13 -8.79 -55.16 0.40
N ARG A 14 -8.24 -54.49 -0.61
CA ARG A 14 -6.82 -54.61 -0.94
C ARG A 14 -6.01 -53.91 0.15
N ALA A 15 -5.14 -54.66 0.81
CA ALA A 15 -4.10 -54.14 1.67
C ALA A 15 -3.20 -53.17 0.88
N PHE A 16 -3.08 -51.94 1.37
CA PHE A 16 -2.02 -51.03 0.95
C PHE A 16 -0.72 -51.43 1.65
N PRO A 17 0.43 -51.44 0.96
CA PRO A 17 1.71 -51.72 1.59
C PRO A 17 2.03 -50.61 2.60
N LEU A 18 2.41 -51.01 3.81
CA LEU A 18 2.96 -50.17 4.88
C LEU A 18 4.32 -49.57 4.46
N PHE A 19 4.32 -48.62 3.53
CA PHE A 19 5.49 -47.79 3.21
C PHE A 19 5.01 -46.43 2.68
N SER A 20 4.43 -45.59 3.56
CA SER A 20 4.31 -44.15 3.25
C SER A 20 4.10 -43.22 4.44
N ALA A 21 3.84 -43.72 5.66
CA ALA A 21 3.63 -42.84 6.82
C ALA A 21 4.93 -42.23 7.41
N LEU A 22 6.09 -42.88 7.19
CA LEU A 22 7.38 -42.38 7.67
C LEU A 22 8.03 -41.34 6.74
N ALA A 23 7.70 -41.35 5.45
CA ALA A 23 8.25 -40.40 4.48
C ALA A 23 7.56 -39.02 4.54
N VAL A 24 6.25 -38.98 4.83
CA VAL A 24 5.50 -37.73 4.95
C VAL A 24 5.80 -37.00 6.27
N GLY A 25 6.07 -37.75 7.35
CA GLY A 25 6.48 -37.18 8.64
C GLY A 25 7.88 -36.55 8.63
N LEU A 26 8.83 -37.12 7.88
CA LEU A 26 10.20 -36.58 7.81
C LEU A 26 10.29 -35.29 6.99
N ILE A 27 9.48 -35.16 5.92
CA ILE A 27 9.46 -33.96 5.06
C ILE A 27 8.85 -32.76 5.80
N ALA A 28 7.83 -32.97 6.63
CA ALA A 28 7.23 -31.90 7.42
C ALA A 28 8.16 -31.37 8.53
N VAL A 29 8.98 -32.24 9.14
CA VAL A 29 9.96 -31.82 10.17
C VAL A 29 11.17 -31.11 9.54
N VAL A 30 11.59 -31.50 8.34
CA VAL A 30 12.66 -30.81 7.62
C VAL A 30 12.19 -29.45 7.08
N ALA A 31 10.96 -29.34 6.57
CA ALA A 31 10.41 -28.06 6.09
C ALA A 31 10.22 -27.02 7.23
N ALA A 32 9.85 -27.47 8.43
CA ALA A 32 9.75 -26.62 9.62
C ALA A 32 11.12 -26.22 10.20
N ALA A 33 12.17 -27.03 10.00
CA ALA A 33 13.52 -26.70 10.43
C ALA A 33 14.20 -25.69 9.47
N VAL A 34 13.95 -25.77 8.17
CA VAL A 34 14.59 -24.88 7.16
C VAL A 34 14.02 -23.45 7.20
N SER A 35 12.84 -23.24 7.77
CA SER A 35 12.22 -21.92 7.95
C SER A 35 12.72 -21.16 9.19
N ALA A 36 13.57 -21.77 10.02
CA ALA A 36 14.13 -21.17 11.24
C ALA A 36 15.67 -21.17 11.29
N VAL A 37 16.35 -21.59 10.22
CA VAL A 37 17.82 -21.69 10.19
C VAL A 37 18.40 -20.54 9.36
N ASP A 38 19.32 -19.81 9.99
CA ASP A 38 20.13 -18.78 9.36
C ASP A 38 20.76 -19.33 8.05
N PRO A 39 20.60 -18.63 6.90
CA PRO A 39 21.18 -19.03 5.62
C PRO A 39 22.70 -19.36 5.68
N SER A 40 23.43 -18.78 6.63
CA SER A 40 24.85 -19.06 6.85
C SER A 40 25.14 -20.44 7.47
N GLU A 41 24.30 -20.91 8.39
CA GLU A 41 24.40 -22.25 9.01
C GLU A 41 24.05 -23.35 7.99
N LEU A 42 23.08 -23.08 7.11
CA LEU A 42 22.68 -23.99 6.04
C LEU A 42 23.81 -24.17 5.00
N ARG A 43 24.50 -23.08 4.64
CA ARG A 43 25.69 -23.11 3.77
C ARG A 43 26.85 -23.90 4.39
N ARG A 44 27.06 -23.77 5.69
CA ARG A 44 28.10 -24.48 6.44
C ARG A 44 27.85 -26.00 6.48
N LEU A 45 26.60 -26.40 6.69
CA LEU A 45 26.17 -27.81 6.64
C LEU A 45 26.36 -28.42 5.25
N VAL A 46 25.94 -27.72 4.19
CA VAL A 46 26.11 -28.21 2.81
C VAL A 46 27.59 -28.37 2.47
N SER A 47 28.44 -27.40 2.84
CA SER A 47 29.89 -27.49 2.58
C SER A 47 30.54 -28.67 3.30
N THR A 48 30.13 -28.93 4.54
CA THR A 48 30.68 -30.02 5.38
C THR A 48 30.33 -31.41 4.84
N TYR A 49 29.14 -31.61 4.27
CA TYR A 49 28.68 -32.92 3.83
C TYR A 49 28.90 -33.22 2.35
N THR A 50 29.02 -32.21 1.49
CA THR A 50 29.17 -32.39 0.04
C THR A 50 30.60 -32.12 -0.46
N GLY A 51 31.46 -31.54 0.37
CA GLY A 51 32.80 -31.10 -0.05
C GLY A 51 32.79 -29.93 -1.04
N LEU A 52 31.62 -29.37 -1.34
CA LEU A 52 31.49 -28.15 -2.15
C LEU A 52 31.95 -26.96 -1.30
N SER A 53 33.11 -26.42 -1.66
CA SER A 53 33.57 -25.13 -1.15
C SER A 53 32.74 -24.03 -1.80
N PHE A 54 31.90 -23.36 -1.03
CA PHE A 54 31.36 -22.08 -1.47
C PHE A 54 32.51 -21.08 -1.46
N SER A 55 32.98 -20.72 -2.65
CA SER A 55 33.87 -19.59 -2.83
C SER A 55 33.26 -18.39 -2.13
N ASN A 56 33.91 -17.88 -1.08
CA ASN A 56 33.72 -16.52 -0.60
C ASN A 56 34.32 -15.55 -1.64
N THR A 57 33.76 -15.58 -2.84
CA THR A 57 33.78 -14.43 -3.73
C THR A 57 32.74 -13.49 -3.15
N THR A 58 33.21 -12.38 -2.58
CA THR A 58 32.41 -11.16 -2.46
C THR A 58 31.78 -10.90 -3.83
N PHE A 59 30.50 -11.22 -3.99
CA PHE A 59 29.76 -10.86 -5.19
C PHE A 59 29.61 -9.34 -5.13
N ASP A 60 30.47 -8.62 -5.83
CA ASP A 60 30.35 -7.18 -6.13
C ASP A 60 29.18 -6.89 -7.10
N GLY A 61 28.14 -7.74 -7.09
CA GLY A 61 27.06 -7.73 -8.07
C GLY A 61 25.71 -8.01 -7.43
N VAL A 62 24.72 -7.22 -7.84
CA VAL A 62 23.31 -7.43 -7.52
C VAL A 62 22.81 -8.63 -8.30
N ASP A 63 22.10 -9.52 -7.63
CA ASP A 63 21.29 -10.49 -8.33
C ASP A 63 19.99 -9.83 -8.82
N CYS A 64 20.00 -9.37 -10.08
CA CYS A 64 18.84 -8.74 -10.69
C CYS A 64 17.63 -9.68 -10.85
N THR A 65 17.80 -11.00 -10.70
CA THR A 65 16.66 -11.93 -10.71
C THR A 65 15.75 -11.73 -9.49
N LEU A 66 16.30 -11.20 -8.39
CA LEU A 66 15.54 -10.86 -7.20
C LEU A 66 14.56 -9.70 -7.41
N ALA A 67 14.66 -8.94 -8.50
CA ALA A 67 13.69 -7.88 -8.81
C ALA A 67 12.28 -8.43 -9.08
N GLU A 68 12.17 -9.68 -9.56
CA GLU A 68 10.90 -10.34 -9.84
C GLU A 68 10.01 -10.50 -8.59
N GLN A 69 10.60 -10.51 -7.39
CA GLN A 69 9.83 -10.62 -6.15
C GLN A 69 8.95 -9.38 -5.86
N TYR A 70 9.26 -8.24 -6.49
CA TYR A 70 8.55 -6.97 -6.32
C TYR A 70 7.53 -6.70 -7.42
N VAL A 71 7.45 -7.59 -8.42
CA VAL A 71 6.44 -7.52 -9.49
C VAL A 71 5.05 -7.77 -8.90
N THR A 72 4.06 -7.05 -9.41
CA THR A 72 2.68 -7.14 -8.95
C THR A 72 1.87 -8.18 -9.73
N ASP A 73 0.92 -8.84 -9.06
CA ASP A 73 -0.03 -9.79 -9.69
C ASP A 73 -1.14 -9.11 -10.51
N VAL A 74 -1.28 -7.77 -10.46
CA VAL A 74 -2.30 -7.04 -11.26
C VAL A 74 -1.77 -6.53 -12.60
N LEU A 75 -2.71 -6.02 -13.43
CA LEU A 75 -2.45 -5.21 -14.63
C LEU A 75 -1.48 -4.03 -14.34
N PRO A 76 -0.85 -3.45 -15.39
CA PRO A 76 0.22 -2.46 -15.24
C PRO A 76 -0.11 -1.35 -14.23
N VAL A 77 0.72 -1.20 -13.20
CA VAL A 77 0.58 -0.16 -12.17
C VAL A 77 1.30 1.09 -12.67
N LYS A 78 0.54 1.94 -13.35
CA LYS A 78 1.05 3.11 -14.08
C LYS A 78 2.00 3.95 -13.23
N GLY A 79 3.23 4.07 -13.70
CA GLY A 79 4.27 4.92 -13.13
C GLY A 79 5.07 4.31 -11.99
N PHE A 80 4.91 3.01 -11.72
CA PHE A 80 5.78 2.26 -10.81
C PHE A 80 6.71 1.37 -11.63
N HIS A 81 8.02 1.61 -11.57
CA HIS A 81 8.99 0.82 -12.31
C HIS A 81 10.01 0.21 -11.35
N ILE A 82 10.42 -1.04 -11.61
CA ILE A 82 11.46 -1.71 -10.82
C ILE A 82 12.72 -1.74 -11.67
N LEU A 83 13.82 -1.23 -11.14
CA LEU A 83 15.10 -1.15 -11.84
C LEU A 83 16.14 -1.94 -11.06
N CYS A 84 16.91 -2.76 -11.76
CA CYS A 84 18.18 -3.29 -11.26
C CYS A 84 19.30 -2.66 -12.07
N ILE A 85 20.12 -1.84 -11.43
CA ILE A 85 21.17 -1.05 -12.09
C ILE A 85 22.52 -1.68 -11.75
N HIS A 86 23.22 -2.18 -12.76
CA HIS A 86 24.54 -2.77 -12.63
C HIS A 86 25.58 -1.92 -13.34
N LYS A 87 26.72 -1.66 -12.68
CA LYS A 87 27.86 -1.00 -13.32
C LYS A 87 28.75 -2.04 -13.98
N ASN A 88 28.93 -1.92 -15.29
CA ASN A 88 29.83 -2.79 -16.03
C ASN A 88 31.27 -2.27 -15.97
N HIS A 89 32.19 -3.07 -15.42
CA HIS A 89 33.63 -2.79 -15.42
C HIS A 89 34.28 -3.60 -16.55
N PRO A 90 35.05 -3.00 -17.48
CA PRO A 90 35.82 -1.74 -17.34
C PRO A 90 35.26 -0.52 -18.10
N GLU A 91 34.14 -0.64 -18.82
CA GLU A 91 33.73 0.33 -19.85
C GLU A 91 33.04 1.59 -19.30
N GLY A 92 32.69 1.63 -18.02
CA GLY A 92 32.01 2.79 -17.42
C GLY A 92 30.58 2.95 -17.95
N GLU A 93 29.98 1.86 -18.41
CA GLU A 93 28.58 1.78 -18.81
C GLU A 93 27.73 1.18 -17.68
N LEU A 94 26.43 1.47 -17.72
CA LEU A 94 25.41 0.97 -16.83
C LEU A 94 24.50 0.04 -17.61
N ASP A 95 24.35 -1.19 -17.11
CA ASP A 95 23.38 -2.15 -17.59
C ASP A 95 22.19 -2.15 -16.64
N ILE A 96 21.01 -1.81 -17.16
CA ILE A 96 19.77 -1.72 -16.37
C ILE A 96 18.79 -2.79 -16.84
N THR A 97 18.27 -3.54 -15.87
CA THR A 97 17.10 -4.41 -16.06
C THR A 97 15.89 -3.71 -15.49
N ALA A 98 14.92 -3.36 -16.33
CA ALA A 98 13.75 -2.58 -15.92
C ALA A 98 12.45 -3.38 -16.10
N PHE A 99 11.60 -3.39 -15.09
CA PHE A 99 10.22 -3.88 -15.17
C PHE A 99 9.29 -2.68 -15.19
N LYS A 100 8.77 -2.37 -16.37
CA LYS A 100 7.87 -1.23 -16.57
C LYS A 100 6.52 -1.49 -15.90
N ASP A 101 5.96 -0.48 -15.25
CA ASP A 101 4.65 -0.50 -14.59
C ASP A 101 4.45 -1.70 -13.64
N GLY A 102 5.54 -2.17 -13.02
CA GLY A 102 5.56 -3.21 -12.02
C GLY A 102 5.19 -4.61 -12.50
N ASN A 103 4.97 -4.84 -13.80
CA ASN A 103 4.56 -6.15 -14.31
C ASN A 103 4.94 -6.46 -15.77
N ALA A 104 5.57 -5.55 -16.49
CA ALA A 104 6.03 -5.83 -17.85
C ALA A 104 7.21 -6.81 -17.84
N PRO A 105 7.39 -7.63 -18.91
CA PRO A 105 8.63 -8.36 -19.13
C PRO A 105 9.83 -7.42 -19.00
N SER A 106 10.93 -7.93 -18.44
CA SER A 106 12.11 -7.11 -18.21
C SER A 106 12.66 -6.52 -19.51
N ILE A 107 12.95 -5.22 -19.51
CA ILE A 107 13.57 -4.48 -20.61
C ILE A 107 15.04 -4.23 -20.23
N LYS A 108 15.95 -4.41 -21.19
CA LYS A 108 17.36 -4.06 -21.01
C LYS A 108 17.58 -2.65 -21.52
N ILE A 109 18.21 -1.83 -20.70
CA ILE A 109 18.59 -0.44 -21.01
C ILE A 109 20.09 -0.33 -20.78
N GLN A 110 20.78 0.37 -21.68
CA GLN A 110 22.18 0.73 -21.52
C GLN A 110 22.29 2.24 -21.39
N SER A 111 23.20 2.69 -20.53
CA SER A 111 23.49 4.11 -20.33
C SER A 111 24.96 4.30 -19.97
N LYS A 112 25.48 5.50 -20.17
CA LYS A 112 26.78 5.89 -19.63
C LYS A 112 26.72 5.96 -18.10
N TYR A 113 27.87 5.88 -17.43
CA TYR A 113 28.01 6.29 -16.03
C TYR A 113 27.85 7.81 -15.90
N ASP A 114 26.62 8.30 -16.08
CA ASP A 114 26.23 9.69 -15.98
C ASP A 114 24.73 9.75 -15.66
N LEU A 115 24.36 10.53 -14.64
CA LEU A 115 22.98 10.58 -14.18
C LEU A 115 22.03 11.19 -15.23
N ALA A 116 22.49 12.16 -16.03
CA ALA A 116 21.64 12.79 -17.03
C ALA A 116 21.39 11.87 -18.23
N ASP A 117 22.41 11.15 -18.68
CA ASP A 117 22.27 10.10 -19.69
C ASP A 117 21.32 9.00 -19.21
N LEU A 118 21.49 8.51 -17.97
CA LEU A 118 20.61 7.49 -17.38
C LEU A 118 19.16 7.94 -17.37
N LYS A 119 18.88 9.15 -16.88
CA LYS A 119 17.54 9.73 -16.88
C LYS A 119 16.94 9.80 -18.28
N THR A 120 17.73 10.23 -19.26
CA THR A 120 17.31 10.31 -20.67
C THR A 120 16.93 8.92 -21.22
N GLN A 121 17.73 7.89 -20.94
CA GLN A 121 17.45 6.52 -21.40
C GLN A 121 16.23 5.91 -20.70
N LEU A 122 16.05 6.18 -19.40
CA LEU A 122 14.88 5.75 -18.64
C LEU A 122 13.61 6.41 -19.16
N GLU A 123 13.59 7.74 -19.31
CA GLU A 123 12.44 8.49 -19.82
C GLU A 123 12.00 7.98 -21.20
N LYS A 124 12.96 7.77 -22.10
CA LYS A 124 12.71 7.23 -23.43
C LYS A 124 12.17 5.79 -23.40
N THR A 125 12.81 4.90 -22.66
CA THR A 125 12.50 3.46 -22.70
C THR A 125 11.27 3.09 -21.89
N LEU A 126 11.06 3.76 -20.76
CA LEU A 126 9.88 3.57 -19.92
C LEU A 126 8.69 4.39 -20.42
N GLU A 127 8.89 5.26 -21.41
CA GLU A 127 7.88 6.16 -21.98
C GLU A 127 7.31 7.12 -20.92
N ILE A 128 8.17 7.65 -20.05
CA ILE A 128 7.77 8.61 -19.02
C ILE A 128 7.32 9.90 -19.72
N PRO A 129 6.08 10.35 -19.52
CA PRO A 129 5.53 11.46 -20.28
C PRO A 129 6.14 12.81 -19.84
N GLU A 130 6.57 13.59 -20.83
CA GLU A 130 6.94 14.99 -20.64
C GLU A 130 5.75 15.82 -20.11
N PRO A 131 6.01 16.93 -19.40
CA PRO A 131 4.96 17.87 -19.01
C PRO A 131 4.19 18.42 -20.22
N LYS A 132 2.86 18.27 -20.19
CA LYS A 132 1.96 18.56 -21.33
C LYS A 132 1.71 20.05 -21.57
N ASP A 133 1.81 20.86 -20.52
CA ASP A 133 1.53 22.30 -20.52
C ASP A 133 2.34 23.01 -19.43
N ASP A 134 2.21 24.34 -19.34
CA ASP A 134 2.98 25.15 -18.38
C ASP A 134 2.58 24.89 -16.93
N VAL A 135 1.33 24.46 -16.69
CA VAL A 135 0.87 24.06 -15.35
C VAL A 135 1.60 22.78 -14.93
N ALA A 136 1.68 21.80 -15.82
CA ALA A 136 2.45 20.58 -15.62
C ALA A 136 3.94 20.90 -15.42
N ARG A 137 4.53 21.78 -16.23
CA ARG A 137 5.95 22.17 -16.08
C ARG A 137 6.23 22.82 -14.72
N LYS A 138 5.28 23.62 -14.22
CA LYS A 138 5.41 24.32 -12.95
C LYS A 138 5.20 23.41 -11.75
N TYR A 139 4.21 22.52 -11.82
CA TYR A 139 3.71 21.83 -10.63
C TYR A 139 3.91 20.31 -10.61
N LYS A 140 4.13 19.64 -11.75
CA LYS A 140 4.35 18.20 -11.77
C LYS A 140 5.62 17.87 -10.99
N GLN A 141 5.53 16.94 -10.06
CA GLN A 141 6.70 16.43 -9.35
C GLN A 141 7.58 15.62 -10.32
N PRO A 142 8.91 15.79 -10.27
CA PRO A 142 9.81 14.89 -10.98
C PRO A 142 9.70 13.49 -10.38
N TYR A 143 9.95 12.46 -11.20
CA TYR A 143 10.08 11.11 -10.68
C TYR A 143 11.26 11.00 -9.72
N ALA A 144 11.22 9.99 -8.85
CA ALA A 144 12.26 9.75 -7.88
C ALA A 144 12.55 8.27 -7.71
N PHE A 145 13.77 7.99 -7.25
CA PHE A 145 14.26 6.65 -6.99
C PHE A 145 14.17 6.33 -5.50
N PHE A 146 13.83 5.09 -5.18
CA PHE A 146 13.73 4.61 -3.80
C PHE A 146 14.28 3.19 -3.69
N THR A 147 14.82 2.83 -2.53
CA THR A 147 15.09 1.42 -2.24
C THR A 147 13.77 0.67 -1.95
N PRO A 148 13.78 -0.67 -1.94
CA PRO A 148 12.60 -1.45 -1.54
C PRO A 148 12.07 -1.14 -0.14
N GLU A 149 12.93 -0.66 0.76
CA GLU A 149 12.59 -0.23 2.12
C GLU A 149 12.01 1.20 2.18
N GLY A 150 11.98 1.90 1.04
CA GLY A 150 11.42 3.25 0.90
C GLY A 150 12.38 4.40 1.18
N ALA A 151 13.69 4.15 1.22
CA ALA A 151 14.68 5.22 1.31
C ALA A 151 14.86 5.92 -0.04
N ARG A 152 14.64 7.24 -0.10
CA ARG A 152 14.84 8.05 -1.31
C ARG A 152 16.31 8.11 -1.71
N ARG A 153 16.56 8.09 -3.03
CA ARG A 153 17.89 8.14 -3.64
C ARG A 153 17.97 9.26 -4.67
N GLU A 154 19.05 10.04 -4.62
CA GLU A 154 19.18 11.25 -5.44
C GLU A 154 20.40 11.22 -6.38
N THR A 155 21.47 10.54 -5.96
CA THR A 155 22.71 10.45 -6.74
C THR A 155 22.76 9.17 -7.56
N LEU A 156 23.71 9.10 -8.50
CA LEU A 156 23.93 7.87 -9.27
C LEU A 156 24.51 6.76 -8.37
N GLU A 157 25.45 7.12 -7.50
CA GLU A 157 26.08 6.24 -6.51
C GLU A 157 25.06 5.56 -5.61
N ASP A 158 24.02 6.30 -5.24
CA ASP A 158 22.93 5.87 -4.38
C ASP A 158 22.00 4.81 -4.99
N ILE A 159 21.95 4.68 -6.32
CA ILE A 159 21.03 3.77 -7.02
C ILE A 159 21.75 2.62 -7.74
N MET A 160 23.08 2.66 -7.79
CA MET A 160 23.88 1.63 -8.42
C MET A 160 24.00 0.39 -7.55
N ASN A 161 24.25 -0.73 -8.23
CA ASN A 161 24.49 -2.03 -7.61
C ASN A 161 23.46 -2.33 -6.51
N GLN A 162 22.19 -2.01 -6.81
CA GLN A 162 21.04 -2.48 -6.04
C GLN A 162 19.77 -2.51 -6.92
N ILE A 163 18.69 -3.05 -6.34
CA ILE A 163 17.34 -2.88 -6.87
C ILE A 163 16.79 -1.56 -6.35
N VAL A 164 16.23 -0.74 -7.22
CA VAL A 164 15.53 0.49 -6.86
C VAL A 164 14.18 0.55 -7.55
N PHE A 165 13.26 1.29 -6.96
CA PHE A 165 11.98 1.64 -7.54
C PHE A 165 12.04 3.05 -8.10
N LEU A 166 11.47 3.25 -9.28
CA LEU A 166 11.21 4.58 -9.85
C LEU A 166 9.70 4.83 -9.79
N PHE A 167 9.31 5.91 -9.11
CA PHE A 167 7.93 6.38 -9.06
C PHE A 167 7.80 7.68 -9.85
N GLU A 168 6.99 7.66 -10.90
CA GLU A 168 6.80 8.80 -11.81
C GLU A 168 6.25 10.05 -11.12
N GLY A 169 5.44 9.88 -10.08
CA GLY A 169 4.87 10.93 -9.23
C GLY A 169 5.81 11.42 -8.14
N GLY A 170 7.04 10.90 -8.07
CA GLY A 170 8.09 11.41 -7.18
C GLY A 170 7.95 11.02 -5.70
N GLN A 171 6.96 10.19 -5.35
CA GLN A 171 6.72 9.74 -3.99
C GLN A 171 6.71 8.22 -3.87
N PHE A 172 7.18 7.73 -2.73
CA PHE A 172 7.16 6.31 -2.44
C PHE A 172 5.74 5.80 -2.22
N ILE A 173 5.44 4.65 -2.81
CA ILE A 173 4.22 3.89 -2.60
C ILE A 173 4.66 2.44 -2.37
N TRP A 174 4.17 1.81 -1.30
CA TRP A 174 4.44 0.39 -1.09
C TRP A 174 3.95 -0.44 -2.28
N PRO A 175 4.76 -1.28 -2.92
CA PRO A 175 4.27 -2.13 -4.00
C PRO A 175 3.24 -3.14 -3.47
N GLY A 176 2.07 -3.21 -4.13
CA GLY A 176 1.14 -4.31 -3.92
C GLY A 176 1.61 -5.53 -4.69
N ILE A 177 2.29 -6.47 -4.05
CA ILE A 177 2.81 -7.68 -4.74
C ILE A 177 1.65 -8.62 -5.05
N ARG A 178 0.97 -9.11 -4.00
CA ARG A 178 -0.22 -9.97 -4.11
C ARG A 178 -1.10 -9.83 -2.86
N ILE A 179 -2.39 -10.14 -2.97
CA ILE A 179 -3.27 -10.16 -1.79
C ILE A 179 -2.75 -11.16 -0.75
N GLY A 180 -2.71 -10.75 0.52
CA GLY A 180 -2.14 -11.51 1.63
C GLY A 180 -0.61 -11.45 1.71
N HIS A 181 0.09 -10.77 0.78
CA HIS A 181 1.52 -10.53 0.93
C HIS A 181 1.78 -9.67 2.17
N GLN A 182 2.80 -10.05 2.93
CA GLN A 182 3.21 -9.40 4.16
C GLN A 182 4.59 -8.78 3.98
N THR A 183 4.65 -7.46 4.13
CA THR A 183 5.90 -6.68 4.14
C THR A 183 6.23 -6.29 5.57
N VAL A 184 7.45 -6.55 6.02
CA VAL A 184 7.91 -6.07 7.34
C VAL A 184 8.44 -4.65 7.20
N VAL A 185 7.80 -3.71 7.88
CA VAL A 185 8.30 -2.33 8.01
C VAL A 185 9.05 -2.22 9.33
N LYS A 186 10.36 -2.02 9.24
CA LYS A 186 11.25 -2.00 10.39
C LYS A 186 11.23 -0.66 11.13
N GLU A 187 11.53 -0.73 12.43
CA GLU A 187 11.84 0.44 13.28
C GLU A 187 10.76 1.53 13.28
N VAL A 188 9.48 1.15 13.21
CA VAL A 188 8.35 2.08 13.22
C VAL A 188 8.19 2.69 14.63
N ALA A 189 8.19 4.03 14.72
CA ALA A 189 8.20 4.78 15.96
C ALA A 189 7.14 4.29 16.97
N GLY A 190 7.58 4.00 18.19
CA GLY A 190 6.73 3.52 19.28
C GLY A 190 6.23 2.07 19.13
N LYS A 191 6.56 1.36 18.05
CA LYS A 191 6.09 0.00 17.75
C LYS A 191 7.21 -1.02 17.47
N GLY A 192 8.35 -0.59 16.96
CA GLY A 192 9.38 -1.50 16.43
C GLY A 192 8.96 -2.03 15.06
N ASP A 193 9.17 -3.30 14.79
CA ASP A 193 8.79 -3.87 13.50
C ASP A 193 7.28 -4.11 13.43
N VAL A 194 6.67 -3.75 12.30
CA VAL A 194 5.25 -3.98 12.01
C VAL A 194 5.07 -4.74 10.70
N VAL A 195 3.98 -5.49 10.59
CA VAL A 195 3.64 -6.24 9.38
C VAL A 195 2.54 -5.52 8.61
N LEU A 196 2.86 -5.13 7.39
CA LEU A 196 1.95 -4.53 6.41
C LEU A 196 1.41 -5.63 5.50
N GLU A 197 0.15 -6.01 5.69
CA GLU A 197 -0.51 -7.03 4.88
C GLU A 197 -1.33 -6.40 3.74
N THR A 198 -1.18 -6.93 2.52
CA THR A 198 -1.92 -6.45 1.35
C THR A 198 -3.35 -6.99 1.37
N LEU A 199 -4.35 -6.10 1.46
CA LEU A 199 -5.77 -6.45 1.41
C LEU A 199 -6.37 -6.35 0.01
N SER A 200 -5.86 -5.42 -0.80
CA SER A 200 -6.28 -5.20 -2.19
C SER A 200 -5.16 -4.58 -3.00
N LEU A 201 -5.13 -4.92 -4.29
CA LEU A 201 -4.21 -4.37 -5.28
C LEU A 201 -4.85 -3.26 -6.13
N THR A 202 -6.18 -3.17 -6.16
CA THR A 202 -6.91 -2.13 -6.90
C THR A 202 -8.23 -1.81 -6.17
N PRO A 203 -8.35 -0.67 -5.46
CA PRO A 203 -7.25 0.22 -5.12
C PRO A 203 -6.24 -0.50 -4.22
N LEU A 204 -5.05 0.07 -4.11
CA LEU A 204 -4.03 -0.46 -3.23
C LEU A 204 -4.43 -0.18 -1.77
N VAL A 205 -4.67 -1.26 -1.02
CA VAL A 205 -5.08 -1.21 0.39
C VAL A 205 -4.25 -2.20 1.18
N PHE A 206 -3.68 -1.73 2.28
CA PHE A 206 -2.98 -2.55 3.26
C PHE A 206 -3.63 -2.46 4.64
N SER A 207 -3.34 -3.42 5.50
CA SER A 207 -3.63 -3.34 6.93
C SER A 207 -2.42 -3.59 7.79
N VAL A 208 -2.42 -2.96 8.97
CA VAL A 208 -1.52 -3.28 10.07
C VAL A 208 -2.38 -3.49 11.31
N ASP A 209 -2.24 -4.63 11.98
CA ASP A 209 -2.86 -4.87 13.27
C ASP A 209 -2.05 -4.21 14.40
N GLU A 210 -2.72 -3.87 15.50
CA GLU A 210 -2.09 -3.34 16.70
C GLU A 210 -1.31 -2.02 16.48
N PHE A 211 -1.60 -1.22 15.45
CA PHE A 211 -0.88 0.02 15.12
C PHE A 211 -0.89 1.07 16.24
N LEU A 212 -2.03 1.23 16.91
CA LEU A 212 -2.17 2.07 18.11
C LEU A 212 -2.07 1.23 19.39
N LYS A 213 -1.71 1.88 20.49
CA LYS A 213 -1.83 1.36 21.85
C LYS A 213 -3.10 1.88 22.52
N ASP A 214 -3.53 1.21 23.58
CA ASP A 214 -4.75 1.62 24.31
C ASP A 214 -4.58 2.98 25.00
N ASP A 215 -3.41 3.26 25.59
CA ASP A 215 -3.09 4.55 26.21
C ASP A 215 -3.09 5.71 25.19
N GLU A 216 -2.60 5.46 23.98
CA GLU A 216 -2.65 6.42 22.88
C GLU A 216 -4.08 6.72 22.44
N ILE A 217 -4.93 5.69 22.37
CA ILE A 217 -6.36 5.86 22.08
C ILE A 217 -7.03 6.68 23.18
N ASP A 218 -6.79 6.36 24.45
CA ASP A 218 -7.38 7.08 25.58
C ASP A 218 -7.02 8.58 25.56
N ILE A 219 -5.77 8.91 25.22
CA ILE A 219 -5.31 10.30 25.04
C ILE A 219 -6.05 10.99 23.90
N ILE A 220 -6.14 10.36 22.72
CA ILE A 220 -6.86 10.93 21.57
C ILE A 220 -8.32 11.19 21.92
N MET A 221 -8.96 10.23 22.58
CA MET A 221 -10.36 10.33 22.99
C MET A 221 -10.58 11.45 24.01
N ALA A 222 -9.75 11.53 25.05
CA ALA A 222 -9.83 12.57 26.07
C ALA A 222 -9.69 13.98 25.48
N LEU A 223 -8.82 14.17 24.50
CA LEU A 223 -8.58 15.46 23.85
C LEU A 223 -9.63 15.84 22.79
N SER A 224 -10.48 14.90 22.37
CA SER A 224 -11.35 15.10 21.20
C SER A 224 -12.84 15.12 21.53
N LEU A 225 -13.30 14.34 22.51
CA LEU A 225 -14.72 14.05 22.69
C LEU A 225 -15.58 15.30 22.94
N GLU A 226 -15.09 16.27 23.71
CA GLU A 226 -15.82 17.52 24.00
C GLU A 226 -15.84 18.51 22.82
N HIS A 227 -15.02 18.28 21.79
CA HIS A 227 -14.90 19.16 20.64
C HIS A 227 -15.59 18.63 19.38
N LEU A 228 -16.14 17.40 19.43
CA LEU A 228 -16.83 16.78 18.31
C LEU A 228 -18.02 17.62 17.84
N LYS A 229 -18.07 17.93 16.54
CA LYS A 229 -19.16 18.67 15.88
C LYS A 229 -19.65 17.92 14.64
N PRO A 230 -20.86 18.18 14.14
CA PRO A 230 -21.32 17.59 12.88
C PRO A 230 -20.28 17.74 11.76
N SER A 231 -20.00 16.64 11.07
CA SER A 231 -18.96 16.62 10.04
C SER A 231 -19.33 17.44 8.81
N THR A 232 -18.33 18.04 8.18
CA THR A 232 -18.46 18.73 6.89
C THR A 232 -17.90 17.87 5.76
N VAL A 233 -18.16 18.31 4.52
CA VAL A 233 -17.58 17.76 3.29
C VAL A 233 -17.11 18.92 2.42
N THR A 234 -16.08 18.70 1.60
CA THR A 234 -15.73 19.65 0.54
C THR A 234 -16.78 19.53 -0.56
N LEU A 235 -17.48 20.63 -0.84
CA LEU A 235 -18.54 20.66 -1.84
C LEU A 235 -17.94 20.65 -3.25
N MET A 236 -18.58 19.91 -4.14
CA MET A 236 -18.28 19.90 -5.58
C MET A 236 -19.11 20.98 -6.27
N ASP A 237 -18.68 21.39 -7.46
CA ASP A 237 -19.44 22.31 -8.32
C ASP A 237 -20.89 21.80 -8.48
N GLY A 238 -21.88 22.66 -8.18
CA GLY A 238 -23.32 22.36 -8.24
C GLY A 238 -23.93 21.76 -6.96
N HIS A 239 -23.15 21.59 -5.89
CA HIS A 239 -23.62 21.11 -4.58
C HIS A 239 -23.60 22.19 -3.48
N GLU A 240 -23.43 23.46 -3.83
CA GLU A 240 -23.19 24.58 -2.91
C GLU A 240 -24.34 24.76 -1.89
N ASP A 241 -25.57 24.46 -2.29
CA ASP A 241 -26.78 24.62 -1.46
C ASP A 241 -27.18 23.35 -0.68
N ARG A 242 -26.35 22.30 -0.72
CA ARG A 242 -26.67 21.01 -0.08
C ARG A 242 -26.01 20.87 1.29
N ALA A 243 -26.75 20.30 2.24
CA ALA A 243 -26.22 20.03 3.57
C ALA A 243 -25.25 18.83 3.55
N ALA A 244 -24.14 18.92 4.29
CA ALA A 244 -23.18 17.82 4.43
C ALA A 244 -23.82 16.51 4.93
N THR A 245 -24.90 16.63 5.73
CA THR A 245 -25.68 15.52 6.27
C THR A 245 -26.34 14.62 5.22
N ASP A 246 -26.47 15.09 3.97
CA ASP A 246 -26.97 14.27 2.87
C ASP A 246 -26.05 13.07 2.57
N TRP A 247 -24.76 13.24 2.83
CA TRP A 247 -23.70 12.26 2.51
C TRP A 247 -22.98 11.72 3.74
N ARG A 248 -22.75 12.57 4.75
CA ARG A 248 -21.96 12.26 5.94
C ARG A 248 -22.71 12.66 7.20
N THR A 249 -22.99 11.68 8.06
CA THR A 249 -23.81 11.89 9.26
C THR A 249 -23.05 11.74 10.57
N SER A 250 -21.72 11.62 10.54
CA SER A 250 -20.87 11.53 11.73
C SER A 250 -20.56 12.87 12.37
N THR A 251 -19.96 12.82 13.56
CA THR A 251 -19.29 13.97 14.18
C THR A 251 -17.77 13.85 14.06
N THR A 252 -17.08 14.99 14.02
CA THR A 252 -15.63 15.06 13.85
C THR A 252 -14.97 16.20 14.63
N TYR A 253 -13.68 16.04 14.89
CA TYR A 253 -12.77 17.06 15.40
C TYR A 253 -11.40 16.87 14.76
N PHE A 254 -10.74 17.96 14.34
CA PHE A 254 -9.35 17.93 13.91
C PHE A 254 -8.45 18.19 15.12
N LEU A 255 -7.72 17.15 15.52
CA LEU A 255 -6.82 17.19 16.67
C LEU A 255 -5.40 17.45 16.19
N SER A 256 -4.86 18.62 16.54
CA SER A 256 -3.47 18.98 16.22
C SER A 256 -2.48 18.18 17.05
N SER A 257 -1.40 17.74 16.41
CA SER A 257 -0.34 16.96 17.06
C SER A 257 0.36 17.74 18.18
N SER A 258 0.41 19.07 18.04
CA SER A 258 0.92 20.00 19.07
C SER A 258 0.21 19.92 20.43
N LYS A 259 -0.95 19.27 20.51
CA LYS A 259 -1.71 19.13 21.76
C LYS A 259 -1.10 18.14 22.74
N HIS A 260 -0.31 17.16 22.28
CA HIS A 260 0.27 16.15 23.16
C HIS A 260 1.44 15.43 22.47
N SER A 261 2.56 15.22 23.18
CA SER A 261 3.77 14.60 22.61
C SER A 261 3.56 13.19 22.03
N LYS A 262 2.58 12.45 22.54
CA LYS A 262 2.17 11.15 21.95
C LYS A 262 1.60 11.27 20.54
N LEU A 263 0.99 12.40 20.19
CA LEU A 263 0.52 12.63 18.83
C LEU A 263 1.70 12.86 17.88
N ASP A 264 2.73 13.59 18.32
CA ASP A 264 3.98 13.73 17.55
C ASP A 264 4.67 12.37 17.30
N GLU A 265 4.67 11.48 18.30
CA GLU A 265 5.15 10.10 18.15
C GLU A 265 4.32 9.30 17.13
N ILE A 266 3.00 9.50 17.10
CA ILE A 266 2.09 8.87 16.12
C ILE A 266 2.33 9.44 14.71
N ASP A 267 2.62 10.74 14.58
CA ASP A 267 2.93 11.36 13.30
C ASP A 267 4.23 10.81 12.71
N GLN A 268 5.25 10.64 13.55
CA GLN A 268 6.47 9.95 13.14
C GLN A 268 6.19 8.49 12.76
N ARG A 269 5.33 7.80 13.50
CA ARG A 269 4.92 6.43 13.18
C ARG A 269 4.23 6.33 11.82
N VAL A 270 3.38 7.30 11.48
CA VAL A 270 2.75 7.41 10.17
C VAL A 270 3.80 7.68 9.09
N ALA A 271 4.79 8.52 9.36
CA ALA A 271 5.89 8.77 8.43
C ALA A 271 6.74 7.52 8.18
N ASP A 272 7.09 6.79 9.24
CA ASP A 272 7.86 5.54 9.14
C ASP A 272 7.08 4.45 8.39
N LEU A 273 5.75 4.38 8.61
CA LEU A 273 4.90 3.41 7.93
C LEU A 273 4.71 3.75 6.45
N THR A 274 4.49 5.02 6.11
CA THR A 274 4.20 5.46 4.74
C THR A 274 5.46 5.76 3.92
N LYS A 275 6.60 5.94 4.60
CA LYS A 275 7.87 6.44 4.05
C LYS A 275 7.75 7.85 3.45
N VAL A 276 6.80 8.64 3.96
CA VAL A 276 6.58 10.04 3.59
C VAL A 276 6.79 10.93 4.82
N PRO A 277 7.57 12.02 4.72
CA PRO A 277 7.84 12.93 5.84
C PRO A 277 6.60 13.51 6.54
N VAL A 278 6.76 13.92 7.82
CA VAL A 278 5.68 14.41 8.69
C VAL A 278 5.04 15.71 8.19
N ASP A 279 5.80 16.59 7.54
CA ASP A 279 5.33 17.86 6.97
C ASP A 279 4.37 17.70 5.77
N HIS A 280 4.15 16.46 5.31
CA HIS A 280 3.11 16.13 4.35
C HIS A 280 1.76 15.82 5.01
N GLN A 281 1.71 15.69 6.33
CA GLN A 281 0.54 15.17 7.03
C GLN A 281 -0.44 16.27 7.46
N GLU A 282 -1.74 15.98 7.45
CA GLU A 282 -2.73 16.82 8.13
C GLU A 282 -2.82 16.52 9.62
N ASP A 283 -3.48 17.39 10.38
CA ASP A 283 -3.97 17.04 11.72
C ASP A 283 -4.88 15.80 11.64
N VAL A 284 -4.89 14.96 12.68
CA VAL A 284 -5.77 13.78 12.68
C VAL A 284 -7.22 14.24 12.76
N GLN A 285 -8.03 13.78 11.82
CA GLN A 285 -9.48 13.90 11.88
C GLN A 285 -10.05 12.76 12.74
N VAL A 286 -10.42 13.07 13.98
CA VAL A 286 -11.10 12.14 14.89
C VAL A 286 -12.59 12.08 14.53
N LEU A 287 -13.14 10.87 14.52
CA LEU A 287 -14.47 10.56 14.01
C LEU A 287 -15.27 9.72 15.01
N ARG A 288 -16.56 10.06 15.13
CA ARG A 288 -17.54 9.26 15.87
C ARG A 288 -18.77 9.01 15.01
N TYR A 289 -19.09 7.74 14.83
CA TYR A 289 -20.34 7.27 14.21
C TYR A 289 -21.17 6.53 15.25
N GLU A 290 -22.36 7.06 15.52
CA GLU A 290 -23.41 6.39 16.28
C GLU A 290 -24.18 5.40 15.39
N GLU A 291 -25.10 4.65 15.97
CA GLU A 291 -25.97 3.73 15.24
C GLU A 291 -26.64 4.44 14.05
N THR A 292 -26.72 3.74 12.91
CA THR A 292 -27.19 4.21 11.59
C THR A 292 -26.32 5.26 10.90
N GLN A 293 -25.38 5.92 11.59
CA GLN A 293 -24.54 6.94 10.96
C GLN A 293 -23.56 6.32 9.96
N LYS A 294 -23.28 7.06 8.88
CA LYS A 294 -22.54 6.58 7.71
C LYS A 294 -21.74 7.70 7.05
N TYR A 295 -20.94 7.31 6.07
CA TYR A 295 -20.36 8.21 5.08
C TYR A 295 -20.47 7.58 3.69
N ASP A 296 -21.22 8.22 2.80
CA ASP A 296 -21.36 7.83 1.40
C ASP A 296 -20.00 7.74 0.71
N HIS A 297 -19.95 6.96 -0.36
CA HIS A 297 -18.76 6.77 -1.18
C HIS A 297 -18.17 8.09 -1.65
N HIS A 298 -16.86 8.25 -1.47
CA HIS A 298 -16.10 9.43 -1.86
C HIS A 298 -14.66 9.04 -2.18
N THR A 299 -13.92 10.00 -2.73
CA THR A 299 -12.46 9.96 -2.85
C THR A 299 -11.87 10.96 -1.88
N ASP A 300 -10.71 10.65 -1.33
CA ASP A 300 -10.02 11.59 -0.43
C ASP A 300 -9.22 12.65 -1.17
N TYR A 301 -8.76 12.35 -2.39
CA TYR A 301 -8.19 13.35 -3.27
C TYR A 301 -9.28 14.27 -3.84
N PHE A 302 -8.89 15.49 -4.18
CA PHE A 302 -9.73 16.53 -4.79
C PHE A 302 -9.64 16.44 -6.32
N PRO A 303 -10.68 15.93 -7.02
CA PRO A 303 -10.62 15.77 -8.46
C PRO A 303 -10.85 17.12 -9.15
N VAL A 304 -9.93 17.53 -10.02
CA VAL A 304 -9.97 18.83 -10.72
C VAL A 304 -11.28 19.02 -11.48
N GLU A 305 -11.82 17.94 -12.04
CA GLU A 305 -13.07 17.95 -12.80
C GLU A 305 -14.30 18.37 -12.00
N HIS A 306 -14.26 18.28 -10.66
CA HIS A 306 -15.35 18.64 -9.76
C HIS A 306 -15.18 20.01 -9.09
N HIS A 307 -14.07 20.72 -9.39
CA HIS A 307 -13.71 21.99 -8.75
C HIS A 307 -13.33 23.06 -9.79
N LYS A 308 -13.85 22.96 -11.02
CA LYS A 308 -13.50 23.87 -12.14
C LYS A 308 -13.92 25.31 -11.85
N ASN A 309 -15.00 25.48 -11.08
CA ASN A 309 -15.52 26.80 -10.71
C ASN A 309 -14.95 27.31 -9.36
N SER A 310 -14.01 26.57 -8.77
CA SER A 310 -13.43 26.87 -7.46
C SER A 310 -11.93 27.21 -7.57
N PRO A 311 -11.56 28.42 -8.04
CA PRO A 311 -10.17 28.77 -8.33
C PRO A 311 -9.23 28.64 -7.13
N HIS A 312 -9.71 28.95 -5.92
CA HIS A 312 -8.92 28.79 -4.69
C HIS A 312 -8.63 27.32 -4.38
N VAL A 313 -9.58 26.41 -4.66
CA VAL A 313 -9.36 24.96 -4.51
C VAL A 313 -8.30 24.52 -5.52
N LEU A 314 -8.48 24.88 -6.80
CA LEU A 314 -7.52 24.55 -7.87
C LEU A 314 -6.11 25.02 -7.55
N GLU A 315 -5.95 26.24 -7.06
CA GLU A 315 -4.65 26.76 -6.64
C GLU A 315 -4.07 25.98 -5.45
N SER A 316 -4.89 25.67 -4.43
CA SER A 316 -4.43 24.91 -3.25
C SER A 316 -3.98 23.47 -3.56
N ILE A 317 -4.46 22.89 -4.67
CA ILE A 317 -4.11 21.54 -5.12
C ILE A 317 -3.15 21.55 -6.31
N ASP A 318 -2.50 22.68 -6.59
CA ASP A 318 -1.63 22.87 -7.75
C ASP A 318 -2.25 22.34 -9.06
N TYR A 319 -3.53 22.63 -9.27
CA TYR A 319 -4.33 22.14 -10.41
C TYR A 319 -4.29 20.61 -10.58
N GLY A 320 -4.24 19.89 -9.46
CA GLY A 320 -4.27 18.43 -9.38
C GLY A 320 -2.91 17.79 -9.11
N TYR A 321 -1.81 18.55 -9.16
CA TYR A 321 -0.45 18.02 -8.91
C TYR A 321 -0.06 18.00 -7.43
N LYS A 322 -0.84 18.63 -6.54
CA LYS A 322 -0.75 18.52 -5.07
C LYS A 322 -2.07 17.97 -4.56
N ASN A 323 -2.07 16.81 -3.91
CA ASN A 323 -3.30 16.19 -3.43
C ASN A 323 -3.04 15.25 -2.24
N ARG A 324 -4.12 14.79 -1.61
CA ARG A 324 -4.08 13.73 -0.61
C ARG A 324 -3.75 12.41 -1.31
N MET A 325 -2.56 11.88 -1.05
CA MET A 325 -2.01 10.70 -1.70
C MET A 325 -2.29 9.43 -0.92
N ILE A 326 -2.13 9.48 0.40
CA ILE A 326 -2.30 8.32 1.28
C ILE A 326 -3.29 8.68 2.37
N THR A 327 -4.18 7.73 2.67
CA THR A 327 -5.02 7.79 3.85
C THR A 327 -4.61 6.69 4.81
N VAL A 328 -4.24 7.10 6.02
CA VAL A 328 -3.97 6.21 7.15
C VAL A 328 -5.17 6.29 8.09
N PHE A 329 -6.02 5.25 8.04
CA PHE A 329 -7.30 5.23 8.73
C PHE A 329 -7.28 4.17 9.83
N TRP A 330 -7.35 4.60 11.08
CA TRP A 330 -7.31 3.69 12.24
C TRP A 330 -8.65 3.61 12.97
N TYR A 331 -8.89 2.44 13.57
CA TYR A 331 -10.07 2.17 14.37
C TYR A 331 -9.73 2.23 15.86
N MET A 332 -10.50 3.02 16.61
CA MET A 332 -10.30 3.26 18.05
C MET A 332 -11.36 2.57 18.92
N SER A 333 -12.33 1.89 18.29
CA SER A 333 -13.25 0.98 18.95
C SER A 333 -13.52 -0.26 18.08
N ASP A 334 -13.90 -1.34 18.75
CA ASP A 334 -14.56 -2.47 18.10
C ASP A 334 -16.03 -2.11 17.83
N VAL A 335 -16.56 -2.59 16.71
CA VAL A 335 -17.99 -2.47 16.38
C VAL A 335 -18.53 -3.87 16.13
N ALA A 336 -19.57 -4.25 16.87
CA ALA A 336 -20.11 -5.61 16.82
C ALA A 336 -20.76 -5.91 15.46
N LYS A 337 -21.44 -4.92 14.86
CA LYS A 337 -22.11 -5.07 13.57
C LYS A 337 -22.13 -3.77 12.76
N GLY A 338 -21.97 -3.86 11.45
CA GLY A 338 -21.92 -2.70 10.55
C GLY A 338 -20.57 -1.97 10.63
N GLY A 339 -20.55 -0.68 10.27
CA GLY A 339 -19.39 0.21 10.48
C GLY A 339 -18.16 -0.06 9.61
N HIS A 340 -18.22 -1.00 8.67
CA HIS A 340 -17.13 -1.34 7.75
C HIS A 340 -16.63 -0.12 6.97
N THR A 341 -15.33 -0.10 6.68
CA THR A 341 -14.82 0.72 5.56
C THR A 341 -14.98 -0.11 4.29
N ILE A 342 -15.75 0.39 3.32
CA ILE A 342 -16.05 -0.29 2.06
C ILE A 342 -15.26 0.34 0.92
N PHE A 343 -14.65 -0.50 0.07
CA PHE A 343 -14.09 -0.13 -1.22
C PHE A 343 -14.92 -0.80 -2.32
N PRO A 344 -16.01 -0.16 -2.79
CA PRO A 344 -16.98 -0.79 -3.70
C PRO A 344 -16.39 -1.17 -5.05
N ARG A 345 -15.28 -0.54 -5.44
CA ARG A 345 -14.61 -0.77 -6.72
C ARG A 345 -13.44 -1.74 -6.62
N ALA A 346 -13.21 -2.36 -5.46
CA ALA A 346 -12.09 -3.26 -5.26
C ALA A 346 -12.02 -4.37 -6.34
N GLY A 347 -10.83 -4.69 -6.82
CA GLY A 347 -10.60 -5.66 -7.90
C GLY A 347 -10.97 -5.20 -9.31
N GLY A 348 -11.12 -3.89 -9.55
CA GLY A 348 -11.49 -3.39 -10.88
C GLY A 348 -13.00 -3.26 -11.11
N ALA A 349 -13.82 -3.39 -10.07
CA ALA A 349 -15.27 -3.37 -10.19
C ALA A 349 -15.80 -2.02 -10.75
N PRO A 350 -16.92 -2.06 -11.49
CA PRO A 350 -17.52 -0.86 -12.07
C PRO A 350 -17.97 0.10 -10.96
N ARG A 351 -18.23 1.36 -11.34
CA ARG A 351 -18.78 2.34 -10.40
C ARG A 351 -20.13 1.83 -9.86
N PRO A 352 -20.34 1.87 -8.53
CA PRO A 352 -21.59 1.38 -7.95
C PRO A 352 -22.78 2.23 -8.39
N GLN A 353 -23.96 1.60 -8.51
CA GLN A 353 -25.21 2.31 -8.84
C GLN A 353 -25.64 3.27 -7.73
N SER A 354 -25.33 2.93 -6.48
CA SER A 354 -25.62 3.76 -5.30
C SER A 354 -24.33 4.07 -4.56
N MET A 355 -24.14 5.35 -4.20
CA MET A 355 -23.02 5.79 -3.37
C MET A 355 -23.19 5.40 -1.88
N LYS A 356 -24.26 4.68 -1.54
CA LYS A 356 -24.55 4.19 -0.17
C LYS A 356 -24.40 2.68 -0.04
N ASP A 357 -24.06 1.98 -1.13
CA ASP A 357 -24.05 0.53 -1.17
C ASP A 357 -22.87 -0.06 -0.38
N CYS A 358 -23.18 -0.96 0.56
CA CYS A 358 -22.20 -1.67 1.36
C CYS A 358 -22.16 -3.18 1.09
N SER A 359 -22.84 -3.63 0.03
CA SER A 359 -22.97 -5.06 -0.28
C SER A 359 -21.76 -5.63 -1.01
N THR A 360 -21.16 -4.85 -1.92
CA THR A 360 -20.18 -5.32 -2.91
C THR A 360 -18.85 -4.60 -2.77
N GLY A 361 -17.74 -5.33 -2.89
CA GLY A 361 -16.37 -4.81 -2.80
C GLY A 361 -15.62 -5.30 -1.57
N LEU A 362 -14.42 -4.75 -1.35
CA LEU A 362 -13.61 -5.07 -0.17
C LEU A 362 -14.22 -4.37 1.05
N LYS A 363 -14.53 -5.14 2.09
CA LYS A 363 -14.98 -4.63 3.40
C LYS A 363 -13.91 -4.85 4.45
N VAL A 364 -13.52 -3.79 5.13
CA VAL A 364 -12.65 -3.88 6.31
C VAL A 364 -13.49 -3.58 7.55
N SER A 365 -13.58 -4.58 8.44
CA SER A 365 -14.30 -4.44 9.71
C SER A 365 -13.51 -3.57 10.69
N PRO A 366 -14.19 -2.67 11.42
CA PRO A 366 -13.56 -1.88 12.48
C PRO A 366 -13.16 -2.79 13.64
N LYS A 367 -11.86 -2.90 13.87
CA LYS A 367 -11.26 -3.63 14.97
C LYS A 367 -10.35 -2.67 15.72
N LYS A 368 -10.54 -2.48 17.02
CA LYS A 368 -9.73 -1.56 17.81
C LYS A 368 -8.25 -1.79 17.55
N ARG A 369 -7.47 -0.71 17.43
CA ARG A 369 -6.01 -0.70 17.21
C ARG A 369 -5.56 -1.15 15.80
N LYS A 370 -6.45 -1.65 14.95
CA LYS A 370 -6.16 -1.86 13.52
C LYS A 370 -6.10 -0.53 12.76
N VAL A 371 -5.21 -0.46 11.79
CA VAL A 371 -5.15 0.61 10.78
C VAL A 371 -5.23 0.01 9.39
N ILE A 372 -5.83 0.73 8.46
CA ILE A 372 -5.67 0.52 7.03
C ILE A 372 -4.93 1.69 6.40
N VAL A 373 -4.10 1.38 5.42
CA VAL A 373 -3.39 2.35 4.59
C VAL A 373 -3.86 2.14 3.17
N PHE A 374 -4.43 3.17 2.56
CA PHE A 374 -4.85 3.10 1.16
C PHE A 374 -4.41 4.33 0.39
N TYR A 375 -4.15 4.11 -0.90
CA TYR A 375 -3.62 5.14 -1.78
C TYR A 375 -4.73 5.73 -2.64
N SER A 376 -4.85 7.06 -2.57
CA SER A 376 -5.78 7.87 -3.36
C SER A 376 -5.17 8.35 -4.67
N MET A 377 -3.87 8.15 -4.88
CA MET A 377 -3.16 8.47 -6.11
C MET A 377 -2.31 7.27 -6.57
N LEU A 378 -2.16 7.15 -7.88
CA LEU A 378 -1.30 6.17 -8.53
C LEU A 378 0.17 6.60 -8.47
N PRO A 379 1.11 5.66 -8.66
CA PRO A 379 2.55 5.93 -8.80
C PRO A 379 2.93 7.01 -9.81
N ASN A 380 2.10 7.27 -10.83
CA ASN A 380 2.31 8.36 -11.80
C ASN A 380 1.82 9.76 -11.34
N GLY A 381 1.33 9.88 -10.11
CA GLY A 381 0.84 11.13 -9.54
C GLY A 381 -0.59 11.51 -9.96
N GLN A 382 -1.34 10.62 -10.61
CA GLN A 382 -2.77 10.86 -10.90
C GLN A 382 -3.65 10.34 -9.77
N GLY A 383 -4.79 10.98 -9.51
CA GLY A 383 -5.81 10.42 -8.61
C GLY A 383 -6.27 9.05 -9.09
N ASP A 384 -6.46 8.11 -8.16
CA ASP A 384 -6.95 6.76 -8.45
C ASP A 384 -8.47 6.70 -8.25
N PRO A 385 -9.30 6.61 -9.32
CA PRO A 385 -10.75 6.50 -9.19
C PRO A 385 -11.19 5.18 -8.53
N MET A 386 -10.31 4.19 -8.43
CA MET A 386 -10.58 2.92 -7.75
C MET A 386 -10.53 3.07 -6.23
N SER A 387 -9.87 4.13 -5.71
CA SER A 387 -9.81 4.48 -4.28
C SER A 387 -11.14 4.97 -3.69
N LEU A 388 -12.21 4.95 -4.50
CA LEU A 388 -13.57 5.22 -4.04
C LEU A 388 -13.88 4.33 -2.84
N HIS A 389 -14.24 4.94 -1.72
CA HIS A 389 -14.49 4.25 -0.47
C HIS A 389 -15.55 4.97 0.37
N GLY A 390 -16.09 4.31 1.39
CA GLY A 390 -17.04 4.91 2.32
C GLY A 390 -17.11 4.21 3.67
N GLY A 391 -17.91 4.77 4.57
CA GLY A 391 -18.21 4.22 5.88
C GLY A 391 -19.62 3.64 5.91
N CYS A 392 -19.73 2.32 6.02
CA CYS A 392 -21.01 1.65 6.13
C CYS A 392 -21.75 2.04 7.42
N PRO A 393 -23.10 2.04 7.41
CA PRO A 393 -23.89 2.29 8.61
C PRO A 393 -23.43 1.42 9.78
N VAL A 394 -23.28 2.02 10.96
CA VAL A 394 -23.10 1.26 12.20
C VAL A 394 -24.44 0.61 12.55
N GLU A 395 -24.43 -0.68 12.86
CA GLU A 395 -25.65 -1.43 13.25
C GLU A 395 -25.67 -1.79 14.73
N ASP A 396 -24.51 -2.00 15.35
CA ASP A 396 -24.41 -2.29 16.79
C ASP A 396 -23.08 -1.76 17.36
N GLY A 397 -23.18 -0.82 18.32
CA GLY A 397 -22.06 -0.15 18.98
C GLY A 397 -21.84 1.30 18.54
N ILE A 398 -20.68 1.85 18.88
CA ILE A 398 -20.22 3.19 18.46
C ILE A 398 -18.86 3.03 17.80
N LYS A 399 -18.72 3.54 16.57
CA LYS A 399 -17.45 3.53 15.85
C LYS A 399 -16.68 4.82 16.14
N TYR A 400 -15.53 4.67 16.80
CA TYR A 400 -14.51 5.69 16.89
C TYR A 400 -13.40 5.38 15.89
N SER A 401 -12.98 6.38 15.12
CA SER A 401 -11.92 6.21 14.13
C SER A 401 -11.12 7.50 13.99
N GLY A 402 -9.90 7.40 13.46
CA GLY A 402 -9.10 8.55 13.11
C GLY A 402 -8.62 8.44 11.68
N ASN A 403 -8.64 9.56 11.00
CA ASN A 403 -8.20 9.67 9.63
C ASN A 403 -7.03 10.65 9.55
N LYS A 404 -5.88 10.16 9.09
CA LYS A 404 -4.67 10.96 8.85
C LYS A 404 -4.37 10.96 7.35
N TRP A 405 -4.53 12.13 6.73
CA TRP A 405 -4.20 12.30 5.31
C TRP A 405 -2.74 12.70 5.14
N VAL A 406 -2.08 12.09 4.17
CA VAL A 406 -0.71 12.40 3.76
C VAL A 406 -0.72 12.89 2.32
N TRP A 407 -0.21 14.10 2.10
CA TRP A 407 -0.15 14.73 0.78
C TRP A 407 1.06 14.23 -0.01
N ASN A 408 1.01 14.28 -1.34
CA ASN A 408 2.19 13.98 -2.17
C ASN A 408 3.26 15.08 -2.13
N LYS A 409 2.93 16.28 -1.62
CA LYS A 409 3.85 17.40 -1.38
C LYS A 409 3.72 17.89 0.06
N ALA A 410 4.79 18.50 0.58
CA ALA A 410 4.76 19.20 1.85
C ALA A 410 3.60 20.22 1.88
N ARG A 411 3.01 20.37 3.06
CA ARG A 411 1.83 21.21 3.23
C ARG A 411 2.19 22.70 3.26
N ASP A 412 3.34 23.04 3.83
CA ASP A 412 3.82 24.40 4.11
C ASP A 412 4.84 24.94 3.10
#